data_AF-A0A3C1IIQ8-F1
#
_entry.id   AF-A0A3C1IIQ8-F1
#
_cell.length_a   1.000
_cell.length_b   1.000
_cell.length_c   1.000
_cell.angle_alpha   90.00
_cell.angle_beta   90.00
_cell.angle_gamma   90.00
#
_symmetry.space_group_name_H-M   'P 1'
#
loop_
_entity.id
_entity.type
_entity.pdbx_description
1 polymer ?
#
loop_
_entity_poly.entity_id
_entity_poly.type
_entity_poly.pdbx_seq_one_letter_code
_entity_poly.pdbx_strand_id
1 'polypeptide(L)' 'MPQFLDATAANFEADFTALLGAKREDSPDVDAVVADIIAHVRRDG' A
#
# COMPACT_ATOMS: atom_id res chain seq x y z
N MET A 1 16.28 -3.42 -5.88
CA MET A 1 15.68 -4.75 -6.13
C MET A 1 14.18 -4.58 -6.20
N PRO A 2 13.47 -5.17 -7.18
CA PRO A 2 12.02 -5.05 -7.27
C PRO A 2 11.33 -5.79 -6.12
N GLN A 3 10.29 -5.20 -5.54
CA GLN A 3 9.41 -5.85 -4.56
C GLN A 3 8.07 -6.17 -5.23
N PHE A 4 7.58 -7.39 -5.02
CA PHE A 4 6.28 -7.85 -5.50
C PHE A 4 5.39 -8.08 -4.28
N LEU A 5 4.15 -7.58 -4.36
CA LEU A 5 3.13 -7.76 -3.33
C LEU A 5 1.97 -8.55 -3.93
N ASP A 6 1.40 -9.43 -3.12
CA ASP A 6 0.20 -10.19 -3.48
C ASP A 6 -1.03 -9.49 -2.88
N ALA A 7 -1.91 -9.02 -3.76
CA ALA A 7 -3.15 -8.34 -3.41
C ALA A 7 -4.11 -9.20 -2.57
N THR A 8 -4.01 -10.53 -2.68
CA THR A 8 -4.86 -11.50 -1.99
C THR A 8 -4.30 -11.91 -0.63
N ALA A 9 -3.05 -11.54 -0.33
CA ALA A 9 -2.39 -11.90 0.91
C ALA A 9 -3.01 -11.15 2.09
N ALA A 10 -3.20 -11.85 3.21
CA ALA A 10 -3.79 -11.28 4.43
C ALA A 10 -2.96 -10.12 5.01
N ASN A 11 -1.67 -10.05 4.68
CA ASN A 11 -0.74 -9.01 5.13
C ASN A 11 -0.47 -7.91 4.08
N PHE A 12 -1.19 -7.89 2.94
CA PHE A 12 -0.98 -6.92 1.86
C PHE A 12 -0.95 -5.47 2.35
N GLU A 13 -1.90 -5.09 3.20
CA GLU A 13 -2.01 -3.72 3.73
C GLU A 13 -0.77 -3.31 4.55
N ALA A 14 -0.25 -4.23 5.37
CA ALA A 14 0.94 -3.97 6.18
C ALA A 14 2.19 -3.84 5.30
N ASP A 15 2.38 -4.75 4.35
CA ASP A 15 3.54 -4.74 3.44
C ASP A 15 3.51 -3.52 2.50
N PHE A 16 2.33 -3.12 2.03
CA PHE A 16 2.15 -1.95 1.18
C PHE A 16 2.45 -0.66 1.94
N THR A 17 1.97 -0.53 3.18
CA THR A 17 2.28 0.62 4.04
C THR A 17 3.79 0.73 4.31
N ALA A 18 4.44 -0.40 4.61
CA ALA A 18 5.89 -0.45 4.83
C ALA A 18 6.69 -0.03 3.58
N LEU A 19 6.25 -0.45 2.38
CA LEU A 19 6.84 -0.04 1.11
C LEU A 19 6.75 1.48 0.90
N LEU A 20 5.61 2.07 1.23
CA LEU A 20 5.38 3.51 1.07
C LEU A 20 6.20 4.36 2.05
N GLY A 21 6.42 3.85 3.26
CA GLY A 21 7.26 4.50 4.28
C GLY A 21 8.77 4.36 4.06
N ALA A 22 9.21 3.40 3.24
CA ALA A 22 10.64 3.07 3.10
C ALA A 22 11.53 4.20 2.52
N LYS A 23 10.95 5.24 1.90
CA LYS A 23 11.69 6.37 1.29
C LYS A 23 10.99 7.74 1.41
N ARG A 24 9.91 7.88 2.18
CA ARG A 24 9.15 9.14 2.27
C ARG A 24 9.65 10.04 3.39
N GLU A 25 9.93 11.29 3.05
CA GLU A 25 9.89 12.44 3.96
C GLU A 25 8.41 12.84 4.02
N ASP A 26 7.80 12.86 5.20
CA ASP A 26 6.34 12.85 5.43
C ASP A 26 5.52 13.73 4.47
N SER A 27 4.52 13.15 3.80
CA SER A 27 3.62 13.87 2.91
C SER A 27 2.17 13.43 3.18
N PRO A 28 1.31 14.30 3.74
CA PRO A 28 -0.01 13.90 4.26
C PRO A 28 -1.02 13.50 3.19
N ASP A 29 -0.84 13.93 1.93
CA ASP A 29 -1.73 13.57 0.81
C ASP A 29 -1.63 12.09 0.43
N VAL A 30 -0.59 11.43 0.90
CA VAL A 30 -0.27 10.04 0.60
C VAL A 30 -1.23 9.09 1.27
N ASP A 31 -1.54 9.33 2.54
CA ASP A 31 -2.30 8.38 3.36
C ASP A 31 -3.72 8.20 2.82
N ALA A 32 -4.34 9.29 2.38
CA ALA A 32 -5.67 9.26 1.76
C ALA A 32 -5.66 8.46 0.46
N VAL A 33 -4.69 8.71 -0.43
CA VAL A 33 -4.55 7.98 -1.69
C VAL A 33 -4.28 6.49 -1.46
N VAL A 34 -3.51 6.15 -0.43
CA VAL A 34 -3.18 4.77 -0.07
C VAL A 34 -4.40 4.01 0.43
N ALA A 35 -5.23 4.65 1.26
CA ALA A 35 -6.49 4.06 1.71
C ALA A 35 -7.42 3.72 0.53
N ASP A 36 -7.53 4.62 -0.45
CA ASP A 36 -8.34 4.39 -1.65
C ASP A 36 -7.80 3.24 -2.52
N ILE A 37 -6.47 3.15 -2.69
CA ILE A 37 -5.83 2.05 -3.41
C ILE A 37 -6.10 0.72 -2.73
N ILE A 38 -5.94 0.63 -1.40
CA ILE A 38 -6.21 -0.60 -0.64
C ILE A 38 -7.69 -1.01 -0.79
N ALA A 39 -8.61 -0.05 -0.70
CA ALA A 39 -10.04 -0.32 -0.88
C ALA A 39 -10.37 -0.83 -2.29
N HIS A 40 -9.72 -0.28 -3.31
CA HIS A 40 -9.87 -0.73 -4.70
C HIS A 40 -9.32 -2.14 -4.89
N VAL A 41 -8.11 -2.42 -4.40
CA VAL A 41 -7.51 -3.76 -4.47
C VAL A 41 -8.36 -4.81 -3.75
N ARG A 42 -8.97 -4.49 -2.61
CA ARG A 42 -9.89 -5.40 -1.92
C ARG A 42 -11.18 -5.68 -2.70
N ARG A 43 -11.63 -4.71 -3.50
CA ARG A 43 -12.87 -4.82 -4.28
C ARG A 43 -12.66 -5.61 -5.56
N ASP A 44 -11.53 -5.37 -6.22
CA ASP A 44 -11.30 -5.76 -7.62
C ASP A 44 -10.13 -6.75 -7.81
N GLY A 45 -9.50 -7.18 -6.71
CA GLY A 45 -8.38 -8.14 -6.67
C GLY A 45 -8.73 -9.58 -6.95
#